data_AF-A0A6M8VV01-F1
#
_entry.id   AF-A0A6M8VV01-F1
#
_cell.length_a   1.000
_cell.length_b   1.000
_cell.length_c   1.000
_cell.angle_alpha   90.00
_cell.angle_beta   90.00
_cell.angle_gamma   90.00
#
_symmetry.space_group_name_H-M   'P 1'
#
loop_
_entity.id
_entity.type
_entity.pdbx_description
1 polymer ?
#
loop_
_entity_poly.entity_id
_entity_poly.type
_entity_poly.pdbx_seq_one_letter_code
_entity_poly.pdbx_strand_id
1 'polypeptide(L)' 'MSIGIWQIILVLVLVLVLFGAGKLPRVMGDLGKGMHNFKDGLKGGEDDKDKENKDADIAEAAGEDGDKKDDKDKA' A
#
# COMPACT_ATOMS: atom_id res chain seq x y z
N MET A 1 26.76 -17.37 1.35
CA MET A 1 26.10 -16.34 0.53
C MET A 1 24.61 -16.43 0.78
N SER A 2 24.13 -15.82 1.85
CA SER A 2 22.71 -15.86 2.19
C SER A 2 21.97 -14.87 1.31
N ILE A 3 20.81 -15.25 0.79
CA ILE A 3 19.86 -14.31 0.20
C ILE A 3 19.41 -13.42 1.36
N GLY A 4 20.01 -12.25 1.44
CA GLY A 4 19.74 -11.25 2.45
C GLY A 4 18.62 -10.32 1.97
N ILE A 5 18.15 -9.52 2.93
CA ILE A 5 17.13 -8.48 2.70
C ILE A 5 17.57 -7.54 1.55
N TRP A 6 18.87 -7.30 1.39
CA TRP A 6 19.46 -6.49 0.32
C TRP A 6 19.13 -7.01 -1.09
N GLN A 7 19.21 -8.32 -1.32
CA GLN A 7 18.88 -8.89 -2.63
C GLN A 7 17.38 -8.78 -2.93
N ILE A 8 16.52 -8.96 -1.91
CA ILE A 8 15.07 -8.87 -2.06
C ILE A 8 14.66 -7.45 -2.46
N ILE A 9 15.23 -6.42 -1.81
CA ILE A 9 14.97 -5.02 -2.17
C ILE A 9 15.40 -4.73 -3.61
N LEU A 10 16.57 -5.21 -4.03
CA LEU A 10 17.08 -4.97 -5.38
C LEU A 10 16.18 -5.61 -6.46
N VAL A 11 15.66 -6.81 -6.20
CA VAL A 11 14.67 -7.47 -7.07
C VAL A 11 13.34 -6.71 -7.07
N LEU A 12 12.87 -6.24 -5.91
CA LEU A 12 11.63 -5.47 -5.80
C LEU A 12 11.68 -4.20 -6.66
N VAL A 13 12.80 -3.48 -6.64
CA VAL A 13 13.02 -2.28 -7.48
C VAL A 13 12.95 -2.64 -8.96
N LEU A 14 13.58 -3.74 -9.38
CA LEU A 14 13.54 -4.18 -10.78
C LEU A 14 12.10 -4.48 -11.23
N VAL A 15 11.33 -5.18 -10.39
CA VAL A 15 9.91 -5.48 -10.65
C VAL A 15 9.10 -4.18 -10.71
N LEU A 16 9.32 -3.23 -9.80
CA LEU A 16 8.64 -1.93 -9.82
C LEU A 16 8.94 -1.12 -11.10
N VAL A 17 10.15 -1.21 -11.65
CA VAL A 17 10.49 -0.55 -12.92
C VAL A 17 9.78 -1.22 -14.11
N LEU A 18 9.71 -2.56 -14.13
CA LEU A 18 9.06 -3.30 -15.22
C LEU A 18 7.54 -3.18 -15.21
N PHE A 19 6.93 -3.20 -14.02
CA PHE A 19 5.47 -3.17 -13.85
C PHE A 19 4.93 -1.75 -13.61
N GLY A 20 5.76 -0.83 -13.13
CA GLY A 20 5.39 0.53 -12.75
C GLY A 20 4.81 0.63 -11.33
N ALA A 21 5.10 1.74 -10.64
CA ALA A 21 4.66 1.98 -9.26
C ALA A 21 3.14 2.07 -9.07
N GLY A 22 2.36 2.37 -10.12
CA GLY A 22 0.90 2.45 -10.04
C GLY A 22 0.16 1.13 -10.28
N LYS A 23 0.77 0.17 -10.97
CA LYS A 23 0.13 -1.12 -11.26
C LYS A 23 0.21 -2.06 -10.06
N LEU A 24 1.34 -2.10 -9.36
CA LEU A 24 1.55 -3.02 -8.24
C LEU A 24 0.55 -2.80 -7.08
N PRO A 25 0.29 -1.56 -6.60
CA PRO A 25 -0.67 -1.31 -5.52
C PRO A 25 -2.10 -1.61 -5.93
N ARG A 26 -2.48 -1.35 -7.19
CA ARG A 26 -3.82 -1.65 -7.70
C ARG A 26 -4.09 -3.16 -7.71
N VAL A 27 -3.16 -3.93 -8.27
CA VAL A 27 -3.29 -5.40 -8.35
C VAL A 27 -3.20 -6.04 -6.96
N MET A 28 -2.33 -5.54 -6.08
CA MET A 28 -2.26 -5.99 -4.69
C MET A 28 -3.49 -5.60 -3.88
N GLY A 29 -4.12 -4.46 -4.17
CA GLY A 29 -5.39 -4.06 -3.57
C GLY A 29 -6.52 -5.02 -3.93
N ASP A 30 -6.63 -5.42 -5.20
CA ASP A 30 -7.63 -6.37 -5.67
C ASP A 30 -7.39 -7.79 -5.10
N LEU A 31 -6.13 -8.25 -5.10
CA LEU A 31 -5.74 -9.53 -4.49
C LEU A 31 -5.92 -9.52 -2.97
N GLY A 32 -5.59 -8.41 -2.31
CA GLY A 32 -5.71 -8.23 -0.87
C GLY A 32 -7.16 -8.27 -0.39
N LYS A 33 -8.08 -7.61 -1.11
CA LYS A 33 -9.53 -7.69 -0.85
C LYS A 33 -10.05 -9.12 -0.98
N GLY A 34 -9.64 -9.84 -2.02
CA GLY A 34 -10.02 -11.25 -2.21
C GLY A 34 -9.49 -12.16 -1.10
N MET A 35 -8.23 -11.99 -0.70
CA MET A 35 -7.63 -12.76 0.39
C MET A 35 -8.22 -12.40 1.77
N HIS A 36 -8.56 -11.14 2.00
CA HIS A 36 -9.24 -10.67 3.21
C HIS A 36 -10.62 -11.33 3.35
N ASN A 37 -11.45 -11.24 2.31
CA ASN A 37 -12.77 -11.86 2.30
C ASN A 37 -12.68 -13.39 2.42
N PHE A 38 -11.65 -14.01 1.84
CA PHE A 38 -11.39 -15.45 2.01
C PHE A 38 -11.00 -15.80 3.45
N LYS A 39 -10.18 -14.97 4.10
CA LYS A 39 -9.78 -15.12 5.51
C LYS A 39 -10.96 -14.93 6.45
N ASP A 40 -11.81 -13.95 6.19
CA ASP A 40 -12.99 -13.64 6.99
C ASP A 40 -14.07 -14.70 6.83
N GLY A 41 -14.29 -15.18 5.59
CA GLY A 41 -15.18 -16.30 5.31
C GLY A 41 -14.72 -17.61 5.97
N LEU A 42 -13.41 -17.86 6.05
CA LEU A 42 -12.84 -19.00 6.78
C LEU A 42 -12.92 -18.84 8.31
N LYS A 43 -12.98 -17.61 8.82
CA LYS A 43 -13.20 -17.29 10.24
C LYS A 43 -14.67 -17.25 10.63
N GLY A 44 -15.58 -17.56 9.70
CA GLY A 44 -17.00 -17.25 9.77
C GLY A 44 -17.66 -17.42 11.13
N GLY A 45 -18.36 -16.38 11.58
CA GLY A 45 -19.40 -16.51 12.60
C GLY A 45 -19.76 -15.27 13.40
N GLU A 46 -18.81 -14.47 13.87
CA GLU A 46 -19.09 -13.63 15.07
C GLU A 46 -18.76 -12.13 15.01
N ASP A 47 -18.19 -11.59 13.93
CA ASP A 47 -17.87 -10.15 13.89
C ASP A 47 -18.08 -9.55 12.50
N ASP A 48 -19.33 -9.54 12.03
CA ASP A 48 -19.73 -8.81 10.82
C ASP A 48 -20.27 -7.43 11.20
N LYS A 49 -19.37 -6.45 11.48
CA LYS A 49 -19.64 -5.02 11.32
C LYS A 49 -18.34 -4.24 11.10
N ASP A 50 -18.42 -3.28 10.19
CA ASP A 50 -17.44 -2.24 9.89
C ASP A 50 -16.13 -2.71 9.27
N LYS A 51 -16.06 -2.75 7.92
CA LYS A 51 -15.04 -2.04 7.10
C LYS A 51 -15.48 -2.01 5.62
N GLU A 52 -16.63 -1.41 5.32
CA GLU A 52 -16.95 -1.04 3.94
C GLU A 52 -16.80 0.48 3.80
N ASN A 53 -16.14 0.91 2.73
CA ASN A 53 -15.78 2.29 2.35
C ASN A 53 -14.56 2.92 3.05
N LYS A 54 -13.36 2.70 2.50
CA LYS A 54 -12.34 3.76 2.45
C LYS A 54 -11.18 3.66 1.46
N ASP A 55 -11.21 2.79 0.45
CA ASP A 55 -10.02 2.63 -0.42
C ASP A 55 -10.40 2.57 -1.90
N ALA A 56 -10.89 3.70 -2.42
CA ALA A 56 -10.93 4.00 -3.86
C ALA A 56 -10.21 5.31 -4.24
N ASP A 57 -9.74 6.11 -3.27
CA ASP A 57 -9.07 7.39 -3.51
C ASP A 57 -7.79 7.52 -2.67
N ILE A 58 -6.83 6.60 -2.88
CA ILE A 58 -5.42 6.82 -2.47
C ILE A 58 -4.54 6.35 -3.63
N ALA A 59 -4.68 7.01 -4.78
CA ALA A 59 -3.77 6.84 -5.92
C ALA A 59 -3.31 8.19 -6.50
N GLU A 60 -3.40 9.28 -5.72
CA GLU A 60 -2.90 10.60 -6.09
C GLU A 60 -2.22 11.27 -4.87
N ALA A 61 -1.12 10.70 -4.36
CA ALA A 61 -0.27 11.37 -3.37
C ALA A 61 1.11 10.70 -3.26
N ALA A 62 1.84 10.58 -4.37
CA ALA A 62 3.27 10.28 -4.32
C ALA A 62 3.98 10.87 -5.54
N GLY A 63 3.89 12.19 -5.67
CA GLY A 63 4.65 13.00 -6.60
C GLY A 63 4.76 14.42 -6.06
N GLU A 64 6.00 14.84 -5.84
CA GLU A 64 6.49 16.24 -5.71
C GLU A 64 6.41 16.97 -4.35
N ASP A 65 7.62 17.42 -3.97
CA ASP A 65 8.04 18.61 -3.23
C ASP A 65 7.34 18.99 -1.90
N GLY A 66 8.05 19.18 -0.78
CA GLY A 66 9.29 19.92 -0.70
C GLY A 66 9.10 21.40 -0.35
N ASP A 67 8.12 21.82 0.46
CA ASP A 67 8.23 23.11 1.18
C ASP A 67 7.21 23.25 2.33
N LYS A 68 7.70 23.39 3.57
CA LYS A 68 7.18 24.32 4.59
C LYS A 68 8.12 24.35 5.79
N LYS A 69 9.11 25.24 5.70
CA LYS A 69 9.80 25.79 6.87
C LYS A 69 8.83 26.64 7.67
N ASP A 70 8.68 26.26 8.93
CA ASP A 70 8.59 27.14 10.10
C ASP A 70 7.68 28.37 10.02
N ASP A 71 6.40 28.16 10.35
CA ASP A 71 5.52 29.23 10.82
C ASP A 71 5.88 29.55 12.28
N LYS A 72 6.59 30.67 12.49
CA LYS A 72 6.79 31.26 13.82
C LYS A 72 6.01 32.57 13.89
N ASP A 73 4.73 32.42 14.15
CA ASP A 73 3.87 33.46 14.72
C ASP A 73 4.47 34.06 16.01
N LYS A 74 4.14 35.34 16.22
CA LYS A 74 4.37 36.24 17.37
C LYS A 74 5.71 36.97 17.47
N ALA A 75 5.75 38.19 16.92
CA ALA A 75 5.51 39.44 17.67
C ALA A 75 5.65 40.66 16.75
#